data_AF-A0A958VZB6-F1
#
_entry.id   AF-A0A958VZB6-F1
#
_cell.length_a   1.000
_cell.length_b   1.000
_cell.length_c   1.000
_cell.angle_alpha   90.00
_cell.angle_beta   90.00
_cell.angle_gamma   90.00
#
_symmetry.space_group_name_H-M   'P 1'
#
loop_
_entity.id
_entity.type
_entity.pdbx_description
1 polymer ?
#
loop_
_entity_poly.entity_id
_entity_poly.type
_entity_poly.pdbx_seq_one_letter_code
_entity_poly.pdbx_strand_id
1 'polypeptide(L)'
;RNSHNQTLRIAMIKNVLIICMGLFVVITVLVLKPIRTDSVLLDIATKELQETLFLQFGKERYLSIESKLTGPLVKYDADGNRVMYEWYYLSKQGDSAFVYITVYRHPESFSWRDGFYWNRVTMNSNWGQ
;
A
#
# COMPACT_ATOMS: atom_id res chain seq x y z
N ARG A 1 -17.64 6.51 -57.36
CA ARG A 1 -18.13 5.51 -56.37
C ARG A 1 -16.98 4.72 -55.71
N ASN A 2 -16.01 4.20 -56.47
CA ASN A 2 -14.84 3.49 -55.90
C ASN A 2 -13.89 4.37 -55.06
N SER A 3 -13.59 5.61 -55.50
CA SER A 3 -12.74 6.53 -54.73
C SER A 3 -13.34 6.91 -53.37
N HIS A 4 -14.65 7.20 -53.30
CA HIS A 4 -15.33 7.55 -52.05
C HIS A 4 -15.32 6.40 -51.02
N ASN A 5 -15.49 5.16 -51.48
CA ASN A 5 -15.42 3.98 -50.63
C ASN A 5 -13.99 3.72 -50.10
N GLN A 6 -12.95 4.08 -50.85
CA GLN A 6 -11.57 3.97 -50.36
C GLN A 6 -11.25 5.03 -49.31
N THR A 7 -11.71 6.27 -49.49
CA THR A 7 -11.52 7.34 -48.50
C THR A 7 -12.16 6.99 -47.15
N LEU A 8 -13.37 6.41 -47.18
CA LEU A 8 -14.08 5.98 -45.96
C LEU A 8 -13.35 4.83 -45.23
N ARG A 9 -12.78 3.86 -45.96
CA ARG A 9 -11.99 2.77 -45.36
C ARG A 9 -10.72 3.28 -44.69
N ILE A 10 -10.01 4.21 -45.33
CA ILE A 10 -8.79 4.82 -44.77
C ILE A 10 -9.14 5.61 -43.50
N ALA A 11 -10.25 6.35 -43.50
CA ALA A 11 -10.72 7.09 -42.33
C ALA A 11 -11.09 6.15 -41.16
N MET A 12 -11.79 5.04 -41.44
CA MET A 12 -12.11 4.02 -40.42
C MET A 12 -10.84 3.39 -39.82
N ILE A 13 -9.87 3.00 -40.63
CA ILE A 13 -8.61 2.39 -40.16
C ILE A 13 -7.84 3.37 -39.26
N LYS A 14 -7.77 4.64 -39.64
CA LYS A 14 -7.14 5.69 -38.81
C LYS A 14 -7.82 5.84 -37.45
N ASN A 15 -9.15 5.87 -37.42
CA ASN A 15 -9.91 5.99 -36.16
C ASN A 15 -9.71 4.78 -35.25
N VAL A 16 -9.71 3.56 -35.81
CA VAL A 16 -9.44 2.34 -35.05
C VAL A 16 -8.04 2.36 -34.44
N LEU A 17 -7.03 2.76 -35.22
CA LEU A 17 -5.65 2.88 -34.72
C LEU A 17 -5.53 3.87 -33.56
N ILE A 18 -6.18 5.04 -33.67
CA ILE A 18 -6.19 6.05 -32.61
C ILE A 18 -6.82 5.47 -31.32
N ILE A 19 -7.94 4.76 -31.45
CA ILE A 19 -8.61 4.12 -30.30
C ILE A 19 -7.72 3.05 -29.68
N CYS A 20 -7.10 2.18 -30.49
CA CYS A 20 -6.17 1.15 -30.01
C CYS A 20 -4.96 1.75 -29.29
N MET A 21 -4.40 2.84 -29.82
CA MET A 21 -3.25 3.51 -29.23
C MET A 21 -3.63 4.20 -27.92
N GLY A 22 -4.81 4.82 -27.83
CA GLY A 22 -5.37 5.36 -26.59
C GLY A 22 -5.58 4.28 -25.53
N LEU A 23 -6.18 3.14 -25.90
CA LEU A 23 -6.33 1.98 -25.02
C LEU A 23 -4.99 1.45 -24.53
N PHE A 24 -3.98 1.38 -25.41
CA PHE A 24 -2.64 0.93 -25.04
C PHE A 24 -2.02 1.82 -23.97
N VAL A 25 -2.12 3.14 -24.09
CA VAL A 25 -1.62 4.08 -23.08
C VAL A 25 -2.36 3.91 -21.76
N VAL A 26 -3.69 3.80 -21.79
CA VAL A 26 -4.50 3.59 -20.56
C VAL A 26 -4.11 2.27 -19.88
N ILE A 27 -4.00 1.17 -20.63
CA ILE A 27 -3.58 -0.13 -20.09
C ILE A 27 -2.17 -0.02 -19.51
N THR A 28 -1.25 0.64 -20.20
CA THR A 28 0.13 0.80 -19.73
C THR A 28 0.18 1.55 -18.40
N VAL A 29 -0.61 2.62 -18.22
CA VAL A 29 -0.69 3.36 -16.95
C VAL A 29 -1.35 2.53 -15.84
N LEU A 30 -2.37 1.74 -16.17
CA LEU A 30 -3.03 0.86 -15.19
C LEU A 30 -2.13 -0.30 -14.75
N VAL A 31 -1.29 -0.81 -15.66
CA VAL A 31 -0.33 -1.88 -15.40
C VAL A 31 0.90 -1.36 -14.65
N LEU A 32 1.43 -0.21 -15.07
CA LEU A 32 2.52 0.49 -14.40
C LEU A 32 1.96 1.31 -13.24
N LYS A 33 1.48 0.63 -12.18
CA LYS A 33 1.08 1.29 -10.94
C LYS A 33 2.23 2.22 -10.47
N PRO A 34 1.91 3.46 -10.05
CA PRO A 34 2.94 4.44 -9.71
C PRO A 34 3.79 3.97 -8.52
N ILE A 35 5.08 4.29 -8.57
CA ILE A 35 6.02 4.08 -7.46
C ILE A 35 5.53 4.91 -6.28
N ARG A 36 5.32 4.27 -5.12
CA ARG A 36 4.85 4.96 -3.91
C ARG A 36 5.99 5.79 -3.31
N THR A 37 5.69 7.02 -2.91
CA THR A 37 6.61 7.87 -2.15
C THR A 37 6.66 7.44 -0.70
N ASP A 38 7.72 7.83 0.02
CA ASP A 38 7.89 7.51 1.46
C ASP A 38 6.72 8.03 2.32
N SER A 39 6.12 9.16 1.93
CA SER A 39 4.90 9.70 2.57
C SER A 39 3.68 8.82 2.37
N VAL A 40 3.49 8.25 1.17
CA VAL A 40 2.40 7.32 0.87
C VAL A 40 2.61 6.00 1.60
N LEU A 41 3.85 5.53 1.69
CA LEU A 41 4.17 4.30 2.43
C LEU A 41 3.90 4.46 3.93
N LEU A 42 4.25 5.60 4.51
CA LEU A 42 3.98 5.91 5.90
C LEU A 42 2.47 6.03 6.17
N ASP A 43 1.71 6.68 5.28
CA ASP A 43 0.25 6.80 5.41
C ASP A 43 -0.43 5.42 5.38
N ILE A 44 -0.01 4.55 4.45
CA ILE A 44 -0.47 3.15 4.41
C ILE A 44 -0.13 2.44 5.72
N ALA A 45 1.12 2.50 6.16
CA ALA A 45 1.55 1.82 7.38
C ALA A 45 0.79 2.30 8.62
N THR A 46 0.50 3.60 8.71
CA THR A 46 -0.25 4.19 9.83
C THR A 46 -1.70 3.74 9.84
N LYS A 47 -2.35 3.68 8.67
CA LYS A 47 -3.72 3.14 8.55
C LYS A 47 -3.79 1.68 8.96
N GLU A 48 -2.82 0.88 8.53
CA GLU A 48 -2.74 -0.53 8.91
C GLU A 48 -2.47 -0.74 10.40
N LEU A 49 -1.71 0.16 11.03
CA LEU A 49 -1.52 0.15 12.49
C LEU A 49 -2.85 0.36 13.19
N GLN A 50 -3.58 1.40 12.80
CA GLN A 50 -4.87 1.73 13.39
C GLN A 50 -5.88 0.60 13.22
N GLU A 51 -5.95 0.01 12.02
CA GLU A 51 -6.82 -1.13 11.75
C GLU A 51 -6.41 -2.37 12.57
N THR A 52 -5.11 -2.67 12.66
CA THR A 52 -4.60 -3.79 13.47
C THR A 52 -4.95 -3.61 14.95
N LEU A 53 -4.70 -2.44 15.51
CA LEU A 53 -4.99 -2.14 16.91
C LEU A 53 -6.52 -2.14 17.17
N PHE A 54 -7.30 -1.61 16.24
CA PHE A 54 -8.76 -1.62 16.31
C PHE A 54 -9.31 -3.05 16.31
N LEU A 55 -8.84 -3.91 15.41
CA LEU A 55 -9.28 -5.31 15.32
C LEU A 55 -8.88 -6.12 16.56
N GLN A 56 -7.70 -5.84 17.14
CA GLN A 56 -7.18 -6.62 18.26
C GLN A 56 -7.70 -6.18 19.63
N PHE A 57 -7.92 -4.87 19.83
CA PHE A 57 -8.29 -4.30 21.14
C PHE A 57 -9.67 -3.66 21.18
N GLY A 58 -10.31 -3.47 20.03
CA GLY A 58 -11.60 -2.81 19.91
C GLY A 58 -11.51 -1.28 19.97
N LYS A 59 -12.66 -0.64 19.70
CA LYS A 59 -12.80 0.81 19.51
C LYS A 59 -12.32 1.66 20.69
N GLU A 60 -12.54 1.20 21.92
CA GLU A 60 -12.28 2.01 23.11
C GLU A 60 -10.81 1.98 23.54
N ARG A 61 -10.12 0.87 23.30
CA ARG A 61 -8.74 0.66 23.78
C ARG A 61 -7.69 1.04 22.75
N TYR A 62 -7.97 0.96 21.45
CA TYR A 62 -6.94 1.19 20.44
C TYR A 62 -6.33 2.61 20.51
N LEU A 63 -7.13 3.67 20.74
CA LEU A 63 -6.63 5.05 20.86
C LEU A 63 -5.68 5.23 22.07
N SER A 64 -5.99 4.56 23.18
CA SER A 64 -5.16 4.57 24.38
C SER A 64 -3.84 3.83 24.18
N ILE A 65 -3.85 2.79 23.34
CA ILE A 65 -2.66 2.01 23.01
C ILE A 65 -1.80 2.76 21.97
N GLU A 66 -2.43 3.28 20.92
CA GLU A 66 -1.78 4.04 19.85
C GLU A 66 -1.00 5.23 20.42
N SER A 67 -1.61 5.99 21.35
CA SER A 67 -0.95 7.14 22.00
C SER A 67 0.24 6.78 22.89
N LYS A 68 0.40 5.51 23.28
CA LYS A 68 1.55 5.02 24.07
C LYS A 68 2.67 4.46 23.19
N LEU A 69 2.39 4.16 21.93
CA LEU A 69 3.40 3.67 21.00
C LEU A 69 4.36 4.79 20.62
N THR A 70 5.64 4.47 20.60
CA THR A 70 6.72 5.31 20.09
C THR A 70 7.13 4.81 18.71
N GLY A 71 7.38 5.72 17.77
CA GLY A 71 7.79 5.38 16.40
C GLY A 71 7.17 6.29 15.34
N PRO A 72 7.20 5.89 14.06
CA PRO A 72 7.79 4.64 13.56
C PRO A 72 9.31 4.71 13.42
N LEU A 73 9.99 3.61 13.76
CA LEU A 73 11.33 3.32 13.27
C LEU A 73 11.21 2.75 11.85
N VAL A 74 11.96 3.32 10.90
CA VAL A 74 11.91 2.93 9.49
C VAL A 74 13.12 2.07 9.16
N LYS A 75 12.87 0.89 8.60
CA LYS A 75 13.90 -0.06 8.14
C LYS A 75 13.65 -0.39 6.67
N TYR A 76 14.63 -0.12 5.83
CA TYR A 76 14.58 -0.45 4.41
C TYR A 76 15.24 -1.81 4.18
N ASP A 77 14.63 -2.63 3.32
CA ASP A 77 15.26 -3.84 2.82
C ASP A 77 16.39 -3.50 1.83
N ALA A 78 17.24 -4.47 1.52
CA ALA A 78 18.43 -4.29 0.67
C ALA A 78 18.10 -3.65 -0.68
N ASP A 79 16.96 -4.01 -1.28
CA ASP A 79 16.52 -3.53 -2.59
C ASP A 79 15.65 -2.26 -2.50
N GLY A 80 15.37 -1.74 -1.30
CA GLY A 80 14.53 -0.55 -1.08
C GLY A 80 13.06 -0.70 -1.47
N ASN A 81 12.66 -1.88 -1.97
CA ASN A 81 11.28 -2.20 -2.34
C ASN A 81 10.38 -2.46 -1.12
N ARG A 82 10.93 -3.07 -0.06
CA ARG A 82 10.22 -3.30 1.19
C ARG A 82 10.65 -2.29 2.24
N VAL A 83 9.67 -1.67 2.88
CA VAL A 83 9.89 -0.73 3.99
C VAL A 83 9.14 -1.24 5.19
N MET A 84 9.86 -1.54 6.27
CA MET A 84 9.30 -1.96 7.54
C MET A 84 9.22 -0.77 8.49
N TYR A 85 8.01 -0.52 8.99
CA TYR A 85 7.71 0.45 10.03
C TYR A 85 7.51 -0.29 11.34
N GLU A 86 8.23 0.13 12.38
CA GLU A 86 8.18 -0.46 13.71
C GLU A 86 7.72 0.58 14.73
N TRP A 87 6.62 0.27 15.41
CA TRP A 87 6.16 0.98 16.60
C TRP A 87 6.41 0.12 17.81
N TYR A 88 6.79 0.76 18.92
CA TYR A 88 7.12 0.05 20.14
C TYR A 88 6.61 0.76 21.38
N TYR A 89 6.36 -0.01 22.44
CA TYR A 89 6.10 0.47 23.77
C TYR A 89 7.02 -0.27 24.74
N LEU A 90 7.66 0.49 25.63
CA LEU A 90 8.50 -0.04 26.69
C LEU A 90 7.98 0.48 28.03
N SER A 91 7.44 -0.41 28.85
CA SER A 91 7.06 -0.12 30.23
C SER A 91 8.30 -0.08 31.12
N LYS A 92 8.27 0.78 32.14
CA LYS A 92 9.29 0.77 33.21
C LYS A 92 9.35 -0.54 33.99
N GLN A 93 8.28 -1.34 33.92
CA GLN A 93 8.15 -2.64 34.60
C GLN A 93 8.71 -3.80 33.77
N GLY A 94 9.29 -3.53 32.59
CA GLY A 94 9.88 -4.55 31.71
C GLY A 94 8.94 -5.11 30.65
N ASP A 95 7.66 -4.70 30.67
CA ASP A 95 6.72 -5.06 29.59
C ASP A 95 7.09 -4.33 28.31
N SER A 96 7.05 -5.07 27.20
CA SER A 96 7.30 -4.51 25.89
C SER A 96 6.27 -4.98 24.89
N ALA A 97 5.94 -4.10 23.96
CA ALA A 97 5.11 -4.40 22.82
C ALA A 97 5.73 -3.79 21.57
N PHE A 98 5.66 -4.54 20.48
CA PHE A 98 6.19 -4.14 19.19
C PHE A 98 5.16 -4.45 18.12
N VAL A 99 4.93 -3.49 17.24
CA VAL A 99 4.07 -3.62 16.07
C VAL A 99 4.91 -3.33 14.84
N TYR A 100 5.06 -4.34 14.00
CA TYR A 100 5.79 -4.28 12.75
C TYR A 100 4.80 -4.26 11.61
N ILE A 101 4.96 -3.32 10.67
CA ILE A 101 4.16 -3.24 9.44
C ILE A 101 5.12 -3.09 8.28
N THR A 102 5.12 -4.08 7.39
CA THR A 102 5.91 -4.02 6.16
C THR A 102 5.04 -3.52 5.02
N VAL A 103 5.50 -2.51 4.28
CA VAL A 103 4.81 -1.96 3.11
C VAL A 103 5.73 -2.04 1.89
N TYR A 104 5.15 -2.38 0.75
CA TYR A 104 5.86 -2.46 -0.53
C TYR A 104 5.78 -1.15 -1.30
N ARG A 105 6.93 -0.66 -1.75
CA ARG A 105 7.11 0.52 -2.61
C ARG A 105 6.55 0.27 -4.00
N HIS A 106 6.79 -0.92 -4.53
CA HIS A 106 6.19 -1.40 -5.77
C HIS A 106 5.08 -2.41 -5.43
N PRO A 107 3.85 -2.20 -5.92
CA PRO A 107 2.81 -3.20 -5.77
C PRO A 107 3.20 -4.46 -6.56
N GLU A 108 3.43 -5.57 -5.84
CA GLU A 108 3.94 -6.83 -6.42
C GLU A 108 2.88 -7.63 -7.21
N SER A 109 1.66 -7.09 -7.38
CA SER A 109 0.55 -7.79 -8.01
C SER A 109 -0.52 -6.85 -8.61
N PHE A 110 -1.36 -7.44 -9.48
CA PHE A 110 -2.51 -6.81 -10.13
C PHE A 110 -3.78 -6.75 -9.26
N SER A 111 -3.74 -7.29 -8.06
CA SER A 111 -4.86 -7.31 -7.14
C SER A 111 -5.08 -5.91 -6.51
N TRP A 112 -6.35 -5.57 -6.33
CA TRP A 112 -6.82 -4.40 -5.58
C TRP A 112 -6.57 -4.55 -4.07
N ARG A 113 -6.28 -5.77 -3.60
CA ARG A 113 -5.92 -6.09 -2.21
C ARG A 113 -4.42 -6.03 -1.94
N ASP A 114 -3.59 -5.64 -2.91
CA ASP A 114 -2.12 -5.66 -2.79
C ASP A 114 -1.57 -4.46 -2.01
N GLY A 115 -2.15 -4.23 -0.85
CA GLY A 115 -1.46 -3.61 0.27
C GLY A 115 -0.43 -4.54 0.88
N PHE A 116 -0.46 -5.87 0.63
CA PHE A 116 0.39 -6.93 1.21
C PHE A 116 1.25 -6.45 2.36
N TYR A 117 0.60 -6.16 3.48
CA TYR A 117 1.28 -5.79 4.70
C TYR A 117 1.33 -7.02 5.57
N TRP A 118 2.54 -7.32 6.05
CA TRP A 118 2.71 -8.32 7.09
C TRP A 118 2.75 -7.55 8.40
N ASN A 119 1.58 -7.45 9.03
CA ASN A 119 1.50 -6.95 10.39
C ASN A 119 1.96 -8.06 11.33
N ARG A 120 2.93 -7.75 12.19
CA ARG A 120 3.33 -8.63 13.28
C ARG A 120 3.25 -7.86 14.56
N VAL A 121 2.46 -8.39 15.49
CA VAL A 121 2.33 -7.83 16.83
C VAL A 121 3.00 -8.79 17.80
N THR A 122 3.97 -8.29 18.54
CA THR A 122 4.77 -9.08 19.49
C THR A 122 4.66 -8.42 20.86
N MET A 123 4.16 -9.14 21.86
CA MET A 123 3.87 -8.61 23.20
C MET A 123 4.30 -9.61 24.26
N ASN A 124 4.71 -9.13 25.43
CA ASN A 124 4.70 -9.95 26.65
C ASN A 124 3.27 -9.98 27.26
N SER A 125 3.02 -10.95 28.16
CA SER A 125 1.68 -11.32 28.66
C SER A 125 0.86 -10.25 29.41
N ASN A 126 1.41 -9.07 29.70
CA ASN A 126 0.70 -8.04 30.49
C ASN A 126 0.20 -6.85 29.66
N TRP A 127 0.48 -6.81 28.35
CA TRP A 127 0.05 -5.69 27.53
C TRP A 127 -1.41 -5.83 27.09
N GLY A 128 -2.27 -4.93 27.55
CA GLY A 128 -3.70 -4.92 27.23
C GLY A 128 -4.61 -5.58 28.27
N GLN A 129 -4.13 -5.88 29.48
CA GLN A 129 -4.99 -6.10 30.65
C GLN A 129 -5.38 -4.78 31.30
#